data_AF-A0AAN5I6J2-F1
#
_entry.id   AF-A0AAN5I6J2-F1
#
_cell.length_a   1.000
_cell.length_b   1.000
_cell.length_c   1.000
_cell.angle_alpha   90.00
_cell.angle_beta   90.00
_cell.angle_gamma   90.00
#
_symmetry.space_group_name_H-M   'P 1'
#
loop_
_entity.id
_entity.type
_entity.pdbx_description
1 polymer ?
#
loop_
_entity_poly.entity_id
_entity_poly.type
_entity_poly.pdbx_seq_one_letter_code
_entity_poly.pdbx_strand_id
1 'polypeptide(L)'
;EFEVIERRFTTIEEMERWKHRVETLSMATFTKESNHGSRQYFWCSRGNKKRTKEKSQLNRVSKRTQSHCSAFINVWMVAGGISVRACLDHVNHDCDPTMIPLNPTQRKDLDHILTQGFKVTATREKLREYGEQHPFYWISSERAVKKMMRRRMEKKRKMEEEDEKKRGEEEYFDVPMMDDIYEEDFPTQSHYVDDEEVKRREREKEEEERRRNLKLKYRALCLEAINKVSAGVNQCMREDEDERRLKEIYEGIMKAIEGMEGRSEENGRKRLERREQKIEGETRGDIKRRKNPLE
;
A
#
# COMPACT_ATOMS: atom_id res chain seq x y z
N GLU A 1 20.13 8.42 31.96
CA GLU A 1 19.08 7.96 32.90
C GLU A 1 17.74 8.13 32.22
N PHE A 2 16.76 7.27 32.49
CA PHE A 2 15.42 7.38 31.90
C PHE A 2 14.52 8.22 32.83
N GLU A 3 13.88 9.25 32.28
CA GLU A 3 12.96 10.07 33.07
C GLU A 3 11.55 9.49 33.01
N VAL A 4 10.98 9.18 34.18
CA VAL A 4 9.59 8.71 34.31
C VAL A 4 8.74 9.84 34.87
N ILE A 5 7.82 10.33 34.04
CA ILE A 5 6.94 11.46 34.36
C ILE A 5 5.65 10.92 34.96
N GLU A 6 5.28 11.41 36.14
CA GLU A 6 3.99 11.12 36.78
C GLU A 6 3.14 12.39 36.85
N ARG A 7 1.89 12.30 36.38
CA ARG A 7 0.94 13.43 36.34
C ARG A 7 -0.47 12.96 36.71
N ARG A 8 -1.28 13.88 37.24
CA ARG A 8 -2.70 13.66 37.51
C ARG A 8 -3.53 14.71 36.78
N PHE A 9 -4.68 14.30 36.28
CA PHE A 9 -5.64 15.14 35.57
C PHE A 9 -7.03 14.95 36.16
N THR A 10 -7.85 16.00 36.09
CA THR A 10 -9.23 15.94 36.55
C THR A 10 -10.15 15.37 35.47
N THR A 11 -9.89 15.72 34.21
CA THR A 11 -10.70 15.30 33.06
C THR A 11 -9.87 14.60 31.97
N ILE A 12 -10.55 13.84 31.11
CA ILE A 12 -9.93 13.14 29.98
C ILE A 12 -9.34 14.15 28.98
N GLU A 13 -10.03 15.27 28.76
CA GLU A 13 -9.64 16.32 27.80
C GLU A 13 -8.34 17.02 28.21
N GLU A 14 -8.10 17.18 29.52
CA GLU A 14 -6.82 17.70 30.02
C GLU A 14 -5.67 16.73 29.75
N MET A 15 -5.91 15.44 30.00
CA MET A 15 -4.94 14.37 29.75
C MET A 15 -4.62 14.25 28.26
N GLU A 16 -5.62 14.30 27.39
CA GLU A 16 -5.43 14.25 25.93
C GLU A 16 -4.65 15.46 25.41
N ARG A 17 -4.93 16.66 25.91
CA ARG A 17 -4.15 17.87 25.58
C ARG A 17 -2.70 17.74 26.02
N TRP A 18 -2.45 17.22 27.22
CA TRP A 18 -1.09 16.96 27.70
C TRP A 18 -0.39 15.90 26.85
N LYS A 19 -1.06 14.78 26.56
CA LYS A 19 -0.54 13.71 25.70
C LYS A 19 -0.15 14.27 24.34
N HIS A 20 -0.99 15.11 23.74
CA HIS A 20 -0.71 15.73 22.45
C HIS A 20 0.54 16.62 22.50
N ARG A 21 0.73 17.41 23.57
CA ARG A 21 1.96 18.20 23.77
C ARG A 21 3.19 17.31 23.95
N VAL A 22 3.07 16.21 24.67
CA VAL A 22 4.15 15.25 24.87
C VAL A 22 4.54 14.58 23.55
N GLU A 23 3.57 14.12 22.78
CA GLU A 23 3.78 13.62 21.41
C GLU A 23 4.45 14.68 20.53
N THR A 24 4.06 15.94 20.76
CA THR A 24 4.62 17.08 20.07
C THR A 24 6.12 17.27 20.35
N LEU A 25 6.48 17.27 21.63
CA LEU A 25 7.85 17.52 22.06
C LEU A 25 8.77 16.32 21.81
N SER A 26 8.27 15.10 22.03
CA SER A 26 9.03 13.86 21.86
C SER A 26 9.16 13.40 20.40
N MET A 27 8.51 14.09 19.46
CA MET A 27 8.49 13.70 18.04
C MET A 27 8.00 12.25 17.83
N ALA A 28 7.07 11.82 18.68
CA ALA A 28 6.57 10.45 18.71
C ALA A 28 5.05 10.44 18.77
N THR A 29 4.46 9.32 18.33
CA THR A 29 3.03 9.07 18.50
C THR A 29 2.82 7.81 19.31
N PHE A 30 1.97 7.92 20.31
CA PHE A 30 1.60 6.84 21.21
C PHE A 30 0.21 6.31 20.83
N THR A 31 0.20 5.08 20.33
CA THR A 31 -1.02 4.37 19.94
C THR A 31 -1.53 3.52 21.09
N LYS A 32 -2.85 3.54 21.32
CA LYS A 32 -3.51 2.69 22.32
C LYS A 32 -3.38 1.23 21.91
N GLU A 33 -2.80 0.39 22.77
CA GLU A 33 -2.64 -1.04 22.50
C GLU A 33 -3.77 -1.87 23.11
N SER A 34 -4.10 -1.61 24.38
CA SER A 34 -5.11 -2.36 25.11
C SER A 34 -5.89 -1.46 26.06
N ASN A 35 -7.11 -1.90 26.36
CA ASN A 35 -7.97 -1.30 27.36
C ASN A 35 -8.33 -2.40 28.37
N HIS A 36 -7.78 -2.33 29.58
CA HIS A 36 -8.04 -3.30 30.64
C HIS A 36 -8.76 -2.61 31.79
N GLY A 37 -10.09 -2.56 31.69
CA GLY A 37 -10.96 -1.92 32.68
C GLY A 37 -10.62 -0.44 32.83
N SER A 38 -10.09 -0.06 33.99
CA SER A 38 -9.68 1.30 34.30
C SER A 38 -8.30 1.70 33.77
N ARG A 39 -7.57 0.80 33.10
CA ARG A 39 -6.20 1.05 32.61
C ARG A 39 -6.13 1.11 31.10
N GLN A 40 -5.51 2.17 30.59
CA GLN A 40 -5.21 2.32 29.17
C GLN A 40 -3.69 2.41 28.96
N TYR A 41 -3.18 1.56 28.07
CA TYR A 41 -1.76 1.52 27.73
C TYR A 41 -1.56 2.09 26.33
N PHE A 42 -0.68 3.07 26.22
CA PHE A 42 -0.22 3.63 24.96
C PHE A 42 1.26 3.37 24.80
N TRP A 43 1.65 2.95 23.59
CA TRP A 43 3.03 2.65 23.24
C TRP A 43 3.44 3.41 22.01
N CYS A 44 4.74 3.67 21.87
CA CYS A 44 5.25 4.25 20.64
C CYS A 44 4.83 3.40 19.42
N SER A 45 4.17 4.04 18.46
CA SER A 45 3.67 3.41 17.23
C SER A 45 4.79 2.79 16.38
N ARG A 46 6.04 3.22 16.58
CA ARG A 46 7.21 2.73 15.85
C ARG A 46 7.77 1.45 16.44
N GLY A 47 7.81 1.36 17.76
CA GLY A 47 8.33 0.20 18.47
C GLY A 47 7.44 -1.03 18.39
N ASN A 48 6.15 -0.86 18.08
CA ASN A 48 5.18 -1.96 18.14
C ASN A 48 4.75 -2.51 16.78
N LYS A 49 5.61 -2.37 15.75
CA LYS A 49 5.41 -3.09 14.49
C LYS A 49 5.63 -4.58 14.77
N LYS A 50 4.53 -5.28 15.09
CA LYS A 50 4.49 -6.74 15.14
C LYS A 50 5.13 -7.21 13.85
N ARG A 51 6.32 -7.82 13.94
CA ARG A 51 6.96 -8.46 12.77
C ARG A 51 5.88 -9.38 12.20
N THR A 52 5.45 -9.12 10.97
CA THR A 52 4.52 -10.00 10.28
C THR A 52 5.06 -11.42 10.43
N LYS A 53 4.22 -12.34 10.92
CA LYS A 53 4.61 -13.70 11.32
C LYS A 53 5.45 -14.42 10.26
N GLU A 54 5.29 -14.06 8.99
CA GLU A 54 6.05 -14.59 7.85
C GLU A 54 7.56 -14.36 7.93
N LYS A 55 8.05 -13.32 8.63
CA LYS A 55 9.50 -13.08 8.81
C LYS A 55 10.03 -13.50 10.18
N SER A 56 9.17 -13.94 11.11
CA SER A 56 9.60 -14.28 12.47
C SER A 56 10.06 -15.74 12.62
N GLN A 57 9.82 -16.61 11.64
CA GLN A 57 10.26 -18.00 11.73
C GLN A 57 11.75 -18.20 11.41
N LEU A 58 12.38 -17.29 10.66
CA LEU A 58 13.78 -17.42 10.23
C LEU A 58 14.79 -16.87 11.24
N ASN A 59 14.36 -16.06 12.22
CA ASN A 59 15.24 -15.48 13.23
C ASN A 59 14.93 -16.04 14.62
N ARG A 60 15.23 -17.33 14.83
CA ARG A 60 15.38 -17.95 16.16
C ARG A 60 16.70 -17.55 16.84
N VAL A 61 17.10 -16.28 16.71
CA VAL A 61 18.28 -15.77 17.41
C VAL A 61 17.93 -15.61 18.89
N SER A 62 18.86 -16.08 19.70
CA SER A 62 18.79 -16.31 21.13
C SER A 62 18.29 -15.12 21.96
N LYS A 63 17.52 -15.47 23.00
CA LYS A 63 17.30 -14.75 24.27
C LYS A 63 17.42 -13.20 24.24
N ARG A 64 16.24 -12.57 24.30
CA ARG A 64 15.88 -11.57 25.33
C ARG A 64 16.34 -10.11 25.15
N THR A 65 16.54 -9.63 23.93
CA THR A 65 16.41 -8.18 23.68
C THR A 65 14.95 -7.88 23.33
N GLN A 66 14.21 -7.24 24.24
CA GLN A 66 12.86 -6.76 23.95
C GLN A 66 12.94 -5.87 22.72
N SER A 67 12.34 -6.30 21.60
CA SER A 67 12.36 -5.54 20.34
C SER A 67 11.45 -4.31 20.36
N HIS A 68 10.84 -4.01 21.50
CA HIS A 68 9.84 -2.97 21.66
C HIS A 68 10.50 -1.68 22.13
N CYS A 69 9.94 -0.56 21.69
CA CYS A 69 10.36 0.73 22.22
C CYS A 69 10.02 0.83 23.71
N SER A 70 10.96 1.37 24.50
CA SER A 70 10.78 1.66 25.93
C SER A 70 9.79 2.79 26.21
N ALA A 71 9.46 3.63 25.21
CA ALA A 71 8.58 4.77 25.41
C ALA A 71 7.10 4.34 25.51
N PHE A 72 6.45 4.72 26.60
CA PHE A 72 5.06 4.37 26.91
C PHE A 72 4.34 5.50 27.66
N ILE A 73 3.01 5.44 27.63
CA ILE A 73 2.12 6.23 28.49
C ILE A 73 1.10 5.25 29.09
N ASN A 74 1.10 5.11 30.40
CA ASN A 74 0.14 4.31 31.14
C ASN A 74 -0.84 5.23 31.86
N VAL A 75 -2.12 5.01 31.63
CA VAL A 75 -3.21 5.85 32.14
C VAL A 75 -4.11 4.99 33.04
N TRP A 76 -4.28 5.43 34.28
CA TRP A 76 -5.19 4.82 35.25
C TRP A 76 -6.36 5.76 35.52
N MET A 77 -7.57 5.28 35.27
CA MET A 77 -8.81 5.94 35.67
C MET A 77 -9.09 5.58 37.13
N VAL A 78 -9.05 6.56 38.02
CA VAL A 78 -9.33 6.42 39.45
C VAL A 78 -10.64 7.16 39.74
N ALA A 79 -11.42 6.75 40.75
CA ALA A 79 -12.64 7.43 41.11
C ALA A 79 -12.33 8.91 41.45
N GLY A 80 -12.73 9.83 40.56
CA GLY A 80 -12.47 11.27 40.70
C GLY A 80 -11.25 11.82 39.95
N GLY A 81 -10.56 11.03 39.12
CA GLY A 81 -9.49 11.58 38.28
C GLY A 81 -8.72 10.55 37.45
N ILE A 82 -7.66 11.04 36.80
CA ILE A 82 -6.83 10.24 35.91
C ILE A 82 -5.38 10.39 36.36
N SER A 83 -4.74 9.27 36.68
CA SER A 83 -3.30 9.23 36.95
C SER A 83 -2.58 8.74 35.70
N VAL A 84 -1.45 9.35 35.37
CA VAL A 84 -0.66 9.02 34.20
C VAL A 84 0.80 8.85 34.59
N ARG A 85 1.44 7.80 34.06
CA ARG A 85 2.88 7.55 34.16
C ARG A 85 3.43 7.33 32.76
N ALA A 86 4.43 8.10 32.38
CA ALA A 86 4.98 8.06 31.03
C ALA A 86 6.51 8.00 31.06
N CYS A 87 7.08 7.30 30.08
CA CYS A 87 8.49 7.34 29.73
C CYS A 87 8.56 7.79 28.27
N LEU A 88 9.27 8.89 28.00
CA LEU A 88 9.36 9.49 26.66
C LEU A 88 10.64 9.11 25.93
N ASP A 89 11.57 8.48 26.62
CA ASP A 89 12.85 8.08 26.06
C ASP A 89 12.69 6.84 25.18
N HIS A 90 13.07 7.00 23.92
CA HIS A 90 12.99 5.95 22.91
C HIS A 90 14.29 5.13 22.88
N VAL A 91 14.22 3.90 23.37
CA VAL A 91 15.22 2.85 23.10
C VAL A 91 14.72 2.02 21.93
N ASN A 92 15.64 1.47 21.14
CA ASN A 92 15.40 0.58 19.98
C ASN A 92 14.96 1.22 18.66
N HIS A 93 14.75 2.54 18.57
CA HIS A 93 14.61 3.22 17.27
C HIS A 93 14.90 4.72 17.36
N ASP A 94 15.31 5.30 16.25
CA ASP A 94 15.51 6.75 16.14
C ASP A 94 14.18 7.50 16.02
N CYS A 95 14.18 8.72 16.54
CA CYS A 95 13.10 9.68 16.39
C CYS A 95 13.25 10.43 15.05
N ASP A 96 12.94 9.76 13.94
CA ASP A 96 12.82 10.42 12.64
C ASP A 96 11.55 11.29 12.61
N PRO A 97 11.63 12.62 12.59
CA PRO A 97 10.44 13.45 12.60
C PRO A 97 9.52 13.14 11.41
N THR A 98 10.05 12.79 10.23
CA THR A 98 9.29 12.67 8.98
C THR A 98 8.24 11.55 8.97
N MET A 99 8.36 10.65 9.93
CA MET A 99 7.51 9.47 10.11
C MET A 99 6.38 9.70 11.12
N ILE A 100 6.22 10.91 11.66
CA ILE A 100 5.15 11.26 12.59
C ILE A 100 3.82 11.38 11.83
N PRO A 101 2.79 10.60 12.21
CA PRO A 101 1.45 10.77 11.70
C PRO A 101 0.93 12.19 11.93
N LEU A 102 0.34 12.80 10.91
CA LEU A 102 -0.35 14.07 11.05
C LEU A 102 -1.53 13.94 12.03
N ASN A 103 -1.64 14.91 12.94
CA ASN A 103 -2.77 15.09 13.86
C ASN A 103 -4.07 15.35 13.09
N PRO A 104 -5.28 15.08 13.61
CA PRO A 104 -6.52 15.38 12.88
C PRO A 104 -6.64 16.84 12.45
N THR A 105 -6.24 17.80 13.28
CA THR A 105 -6.20 19.23 12.90
C THR A 105 -5.28 19.45 11.71
N GLN A 106 -4.05 18.94 11.77
CA GLN A 106 -3.08 19.03 10.67
C GLN A 106 -3.56 18.34 9.38
N ARG A 107 -4.31 17.25 9.50
CA ARG A 107 -4.93 16.60 8.35
C ARG A 107 -6.02 17.45 7.73
N LYS A 108 -6.82 18.16 8.54
CA LYS A 108 -7.84 19.09 8.05
C LYS A 108 -7.18 20.26 7.32
N ASP A 109 -6.14 20.84 7.90
CA ASP A 109 -5.41 21.96 7.28
C ASP A 109 -4.75 21.52 5.97
N LEU A 110 -4.10 20.36 5.96
CA LEU A 110 -3.57 19.77 4.74
C LEU A 110 -4.67 19.48 3.70
N ASP A 111 -5.81 18.94 4.12
CA ASP A 111 -6.93 18.68 3.20
C ASP A 111 -7.53 19.98 2.62
N HIS A 112 -7.57 21.06 3.40
CA HIS A 112 -7.97 22.38 2.95
C HIS A 112 -7.02 22.90 1.86
N ILE A 113 -5.71 22.85 2.08
CA ILE A 113 -4.70 23.26 1.09
C ILE A 113 -4.79 22.37 -0.17
N LEU A 114 -4.98 21.06 -0.01
CA LEU A 114 -5.15 20.15 -1.14
C LEU A 114 -6.44 20.43 -1.94
N THR A 115 -7.49 20.96 -1.29
CA THR A 115 -8.74 21.36 -1.96
C THR A 115 -8.54 22.55 -2.88
N GLN A 116 -7.58 23.42 -2.57
CA GLN A 116 -7.23 24.59 -3.40
C GLN A 116 -6.44 24.20 -4.67
N GLY A 117 -6.14 22.92 -4.89
CA GLY A 117 -5.50 22.43 -6.12
C GLY A 117 -3.98 22.59 -6.17
N PHE A 118 -3.33 22.86 -5.03
CA PHE A 118 -1.88 22.98 -4.98
C PHE A 118 -1.17 21.65 -5.30
N LYS A 119 -0.07 21.74 -6.07
CA LYS A 119 0.86 20.62 -6.29
C LYS A 119 1.55 20.24 -4.98
N VAL A 120 2.15 19.05 -4.92
CA VAL A 120 2.82 18.52 -3.70
C VAL A 120 3.89 19.48 -3.16
N THR A 121 4.70 20.08 -4.03
CA THR A 121 5.76 21.03 -3.65
C THR A 121 5.18 22.31 -3.05
N ALA A 122 4.24 22.95 -3.75
CA ALA A 122 3.56 24.16 -3.29
C ALA A 122 2.74 23.92 -2.00
N THR A 123 2.15 22.74 -1.84
CA THR A 123 1.45 22.34 -0.61
C THR A 123 2.41 22.32 0.57
N ARG A 124 3.65 21.85 0.38
CA ARG A 124 4.65 21.83 1.46
C ARG A 124 5.12 23.24 1.82
N GLU A 125 5.31 24.11 0.84
CA GLU A 125 5.64 25.52 1.08
C GLU A 125 4.52 26.21 1.85
N LYS A 126 3.26 26.05 1.42
CA LYS A 126 2.09 26.55 2.14
C LYS A 126 2.02 26.02 3.57
N LEU A 127 2.23 24.72 3.78
CA LEU A 127 2.27 24.15 5.12
C LEU A 127 3.39 24.78 5.98
N ARG A 128 4.55 25.11 5.41
CA ARG A 128 5.63 25.79 6.14
C ARG A 128 5.26 27.22 6.51
N GLU A 129 4.53 27.93 5.66
CA GLU A 129 3.98 29.26 5.99
C GLU A 129 3.01 29.17 7.19
N TYR A 130 2.15 28.16 7.25
CA TYR A 130 1.34 27.86 8.46
C TYR A 130 2.18 27.33 9.64
N GLY A 131 3.39 26.86 9.34
CA GLY A 131 4.32 26.16 10.23
C GLY A 131 5.03 27.00 11.26
N GLU A 132 4.96 28.33 11.18
CA GLU A 132 5.51 29.20 12.22
C GLU A 132 4.81 28.98 13.58
N GLN A 133 3.54 28.55 13.57
CA GLN A 133 2.78 28.24 14.77
C GLN A 133 2.84 26.76 15.19
N HIS A 134 3.23 25.87 14.26
CA HIS A 134 3.17 24.42 14.44
C HIS A 134 4.41 23.73 13.83
N PRO A 135 5.43 23.38 14.65
CA PRO A 135 6.70 22.80 14.20
C PRO A 135 6.57 21.53 13.33
N PHE A 136 5.43 20.84 13.40
CA PHE A 136 5.17 19.63 12.63
C PHE A 136 4.95 19.82 11.13
N TYR A 137 4.62 21.02 10.69
CA TYR A 137 4.42 21.25 9.26
C TYR A 137 5.73 21.19 8.47
N TRP A 138 6.85 21.50 9.12
CA TRP A 138 8.21 21.36 8.57
C TRP A 138 8.59 19.91 8.25
N ILE A 139 7.92 19.00 8.93
CA ILE A 139 8.31 17.60 9.03
C ILE A 139 7.47 16.69 8.12
N SER A 140 6.35 17.21 7.57
CA SER A 140 5.48 16.45 6.68
C SER A 140 6.27 15.92 5.48
N SER A 141 6.55 14.61 5.50
CA SER A 141 7.26 13.97 4.39
C SER A 141 6.45 14.13 3.11
N GLU A 142 7.14 14.28 1.98
CA GLU A 142 6.51 14.24 0.67
C GLU A 142 5.64 12.97 0.51
N ARG A 143 6.07 11.87 1.14
CA ARG A 143 5.33 10.62 1.22
C ARG A 143 3.98 10.77 1.95
N ALA A 144 3.92 11.54 3.03
CA ALA A 144 2.68 11.82 3.77
C ALA A 144 1.70 12.63 2.91
N VAL A 145 2.17 13.69 2.25
CA VAL A 145 1.37 14.51 1.34
C VAL A 145 0.85 13.66 0.17
N LYS A 146 1.73 12.89 -0.49
CA LYS A 146 1.36 11.95 -1.56
C LYS A 146 0.34 10.90 -1.08
N LYS A 147 0.47 10.39 0.15
CA LYS A 147 -0.47 9.43 0.74
C LYS A 147 -1.85 10.07 0.95
N MET A 148 -1.92 11.32 1.40
CA MET A 148 -3.17 12.05 1.57
C MET A 148 -3.82 12.37 0.22
N MET A 149 -3.05 12.86 -0.76
CA MET A 149 -3.54 13.06 -2.13
C MET A 149 -4.13 11.78 -2.71
N ARG A 150 -3.43 10.64 -2.61
CA ARG A 150 -3.95 9.34 -3.10
C ARG A 150 -5.26 8.95 -2.40
N ARG A 151 -5.36 9.11 -1.08
CA ARG A 151 -6.60 8.83 -0.33
C ARG A 151 -7.76 9.71 -0.79
N ARG A 152 -7.48 10.98 -1.10
CA ARG A 152 -8.48 11.92 -1.62
C ARG A 152 -8.94 11.54 -3.01
N MET A 153 -8.02 11.24 -3.92
CA MET A 153 -8.34 10.78 -5.28
C MET A 153 -9.18 9.50 -5.25
N GLU A 154 -8.83 8.54 -4.38
CA GLU A 154 -9.60 7.32 -4.22
C GLU A 154 -11.00 7.58 -3.63
N LYS A 155 -11.12 8.49 -2.65
CA LYS A 155 -12.43 8.88 -2.10
C LYS A 155 -13.30 9.56 -3.15
N LYS A 156 -12.71 10.44 -3.97
CA LYS A 156 -13.41 11.10 -5.08
C LYS A 156 -13.89 10.09 -6.12
N ARG A 157 -13.02 9.17 -6.53
CA ARG A 157 -13.37 8.07 -7.46
C ARG A 157 -14.54 7.23 -6.95
N LYS A 158 -14.53 6.87 -5.66
CA LYS A 158 -15.62 6.10 -5.03
C LYS A 158 -16.93 6.88 -4.96
N MET A 159 -16.87 8.18 -4.71
CA MET A 159 -18.04 9.05 -4.70
C MET A 159 -18.65 9.16 -6.10
N GLU A 160 -17.83 9.32 -7.13
CA GLU A 160 -18.28 9.33 -8.53
C GLU A 160 -18.89 7.98 -8.94
N GLU A 161 -18.29 6.86 -8.52
CA GLU A 161 -18.81 5.49 -8.75
C GLU A 161 -20.15 5.27 -8.03
N GLU A 162 -20.30 5.79 -6.80
CA GLU A 162 -21.58 5.75 -6.05
C GLU A 162 -22.65 6.63 -6.70
N ASP A 163 -22.29 7.81 -7.22
CA ASP A 163 -23.22 8.73 -7.88
C ASP A 163 -23.66 8.20 -9.26
N GLU A 164 -22.77 7.56 -10.02
CA GLU A 164 -23.10 6.87 -11.28
C GLU A 164 -24.04 5.69 -11.02
N LYS A 165 -23.77 4.91 -9.98
CA LYS A 165 -24.66 3.82 -9.57
C LYS A 165 -26.06 4.32 -9.22
N LYS A 166 -26.18 5.40 -8.43
CA LYS A 166 -27.47 6.00 -8.09
C LYS A 166 -28.22 6.51 -9.31
N ARG A 167 -27.52 7.12 -10.26
CA ARG A 167 -28.12 7.59 -11.51
C ARG A 167 -28.70 6.43 -12.34
N GLY A 168 -27.97 5.32 -12.43
CA GLY A 168 -28.46 4.12 -13.11
C GLY A 168 -29.65 3.45 -12.41
N GLU A 169 -29.78 3.58 -11.09
CA GLU A 169 -30.94 3.09 -10.33
C GLU A 169 -32.18 3.97 -10.52
N GLU A 170 -32.02 5.30 -10.60
CA GLU A 170 -33.14 6.24 -10.88
C GLU A 170 -33.65 6.12 -12.32
N GLU A 171 -32.77 5.92 -13.30
CA GLU A 171 -33.15 5.76 -14.71
C GLU A 171 -33.96 4.48 -14.98
N TYR A 172 -33.89 3.48 -14.09
CA TYR A 172 -34.61 2.21 -14.22
C TYR A 172 -36.05 2.25 -13.66
N PHE A 173 -36.42 3.27 -12.87
CA PHE A 173 -37.70 3.28 -12.14
C PHE A 173 -38.80 4.16 -12.76
N ASP A 174 -38.47 4.97 -13.77
CA ASP A 174 -39.41 5.90 -14.45
C ASP A 174 -39.75 5.49 -15.88
N VAL A 175 -39.65 4.20 -16.22
CA VAL A 175 -40.39 3.67 -17.37
C VAL A 175 -41.84 3.51 -16.88
N PRO A 176 -42.80 4.33 -17.34
CA PRO A 176 -44.20 4.12 -17.00
C PRO A 176 -44.52 2.68 -17.41
N MET A 177 -45.06 1.87 -16.49
CA MET A 177 -45.86 0.72 -16.89
C MET A 177 -47.01 1.28 -17.73
N MET A 178 -46.76 1.41 -19.04
CA MET A 178 -47.80 1.65 -20.03
C MET A 178 -48.62 0.37 -20.05
N ASP A 179 -49.69 0.40 -19.27
CA ASP A 179 -50.81 -0.53 -19.42
C ASP A 179 -51.33 -0.40 -20.87
N ASP A 180 -51.16 -1.47 -21.65
CA ASP A 180 -52.01 -1.88 -22.77
C ASP A 180 -52.45 -0.81 -23.78
N ILE A 181 -51.51 -0.18 -24.50
CA ILE A 181 -51.84 0.61 -25.71
C ILE A 181 -51.01 0.14 -26.91
N TYR A 182 -51.70 -0.67 -27.73
CA TYR A 182 -51.47 -1.01 -29.14
C TYR A 182 -50.03 -1.32 -29.61
N GLU A 183 -49.84 -2.60 -29.94
CA GLU A 183 -48.85 -3.09 -30.92
C GLU A 183 -48.97 -2.31 -32.23
N GLU A 184 -48.23 -1.21 -32.37
CA GLU A 184 -47.75 -0.76 -33.67
C GLU A 184 -46.28 -1.16 -33.78
N ASP A 185 -46.02 -2.08 -34.71
CA ASP A 185 -44.71 -2.61 -35.10
C ASP A 185 -43.77 -1.48 -35.56
N PHE A 186 -43.21 -0.72 -34.62
CA PHE A 186 -42.02 0.06 -34.89
C PHE A 186 -40.84 -0.91 -34.84
N PRO A 187 -40.15 -1.17 -35.97
CA PRO A 187 -38.96 -1.99 -35.97
C PRO A 187 -37.94 -1.30 -35.09
N THR A 188 -37.78 -1.82 -33.87
CA THR A 188 -36.72 -1.43 -32.97
C THR A 188 -35.44 -1.67 -33.74
N GLN A 189 -34.72 -0.59 -34.03
CA GLN A 189 -33.45 -0.61 -34.71
C GLN A 189 -32.50 -1.37 -33.77
N SER A 190 -32.48 -2.69 -33.90
CA SER A 190 -31.67 -3.55 -33.06
C SER A 190 -30.24 -3.11 -33.31
N HIS A 191 -29.66 -2.55 -32.26
CA HIS A 191 -28.26 -2.21 -32.25
C HIS A 191 -27.53 -3.55 -32.28
N TYR A 192 -27.32 -4.09 -33.48
CA TYR A 192 -26.52 -5.28 -33.72
C TYR A 192 -25.14 -4.97 -33.15
N VAL A 193 -24.91 -5.43 -31.93
CA VAL A 193 -23.57 -5.50 -31.38
C VAL A 193 -22.86 -6.49 -32.29
N ASP A 194 -21.89 -6.00 -33.05
CA ASP A 194 -21.11 -6.80 -33.98
C ASP A 194 -20.59 -8.04 -33.24
N ASP A 195 -20.99 -9.23 -33.69
CA ASP A 195 -20.61 -10.52 -33.10
C ASP A 195 -19.08 -10.65 -32.97
N GLU A 196 -18.31 -9.97 -33.83
CA GLU A 196 -16.86 -9.93 -33.74
C GLU A 196 -16.33 -9.14 -32.54
N GLU A 197 -17.04 -8.09 -32.09
CA GLU A 197 -16.65 -7.36 -30.88
C GLU A 197 -16.86 -8.21 -29.63
N VAL A 198 -17.97 -8.96 -29.56
CA VAL A 198 -18.24 -9.88 -28.45
C VAL A 198 -17.15 -10.95 -28.38
N LYS A 199 -16.85 -11.62 -29.50
CA LYS A 199 -15.76 -12.60 -29.58
C LYS A 199 -14.39 -12.02 -29.22
N ARG A 200 -14.12 -10.76 -29.58
CA ARG A 200 -12.86 -10.08 -29.21
C ARG A 200 -12.75 -9.91 -27.69
N ARG A 201 -13.82 -9.45 -27.02
CA ARG A 201 -13.86 -9.28 -25.57
C ARG A 201 -13.71 -10.62 -24.83
N GLU A 202 -14.27 -11.70 -25.36
CA GLU A 202 -14.10 -13.04 -24.79
C GLU A 202 -12.65 -13.52 -24.88
N ARG A 203 -12.00 -13.37 -26.05
CA ARG A 203 -10.57 -13.70 -26.23
C ARG A 203 -9.66 -12.90 -25.30
N GLU A 204 -9.94 -11.62 -25.11
CA GLU A 204 -9.19 -10.75 -24.18
C GLU A 204 -9.33 -11.22 -22.73
N LYS A 205 -10.55 -11.61 -22.30
CA LYS A 205 -10.79 -12.17 -20.96
C LYS A 205 -10.06 -13.49 -20.74
N GLU A 206 -10.11 -14.41 -21.72
CA GLU A 206 -9.40 -15.68 -21.65
C GLU A 206 -7.88 -15.49 -21.57
N GLU A 207 -7.31 -14.54 -22.33
CA GLU A 207 -5.89 -14.23 -22.27
C GLU A 207 -5.50 -13.64 -20.90
N GLU A 208 -6.32 -12.75 -20.33
CA GLU A 208 -6.09 -12.20 -19.01
C GLU A 208 -6.12 -13.28 -17.92
N GLU A 209 -7.09 -14.17 -17.97
CA GLU A 209 -7.19 -15.31 -17.05
C GLU A 209 -5.97 -16.24 -17.18
N ARG A 210 -5.54 -16.54 -18.40
CA ARG A 210 -4.32 -17.32 -18.66
C ARG A 210 -3.08 -16.65 -18.05
N ARG A 211 -2.97 -15.32 -18.14
CA ARG A 211 -1.86 -14.55 -17.52
C ARG A 211 -1.94 -14.60 -15.99
N ARG A 212 -3.13 -14.52 -15.39
CA ARG A 212 -3.32 -14.66 -13.93
C ARG A 212 -2.91 -16.06 -13.46
N ASN A 213 -3.37 -17.11 -14.15
CA ASN A 213 -3.02 -18.50 -13.83
C ASN A 213 -1.52 -18.78 -13.97
N LEU A 214 -0.86 -18.21 -14.99
CA LEU A 214 0.59 -18.34 -15.14
C LEU A 214 1.36 -17.68 -13.98
N LYS A 215 0.93 -16.49 -13.52
CA LYS A 215 1.52 -15.81 -12.36
C LYS A 215 1.35 -16.61 -11.07
N LEU A 216 0.17 -17.21 -10.86
CA LEU A 216 -0.09 -18.08 -9.71
C LEU A 216 0.80 -19.33 -9.74
N LYS A 217 0.94 -19.96 -10.91
CA LYS A 217 1.84 -21.11 -11.10
C LYS A 217 3.29 -20.75 -10.81
N TYR A 218 3.76 -19.59 -11.27
CA TYR A 218 5.11 -19.11 -10.98
C TYR A 218 5.32 -18.84 -9.48
N ARG A 219 4.35 -18.20 -8.81
CA ARG A 219 4.40 -17.97 -7.36
C ARG A 219 4.46 -19.28 -6.57
N ALA A 220 3.70 -20.29 -6.99
CA ALA A 220 3.72 -21.61 -6.37
C ALA A 220 5.11 -22.28 -6.51
N LEU A 221 5.71 -22.24 -7.70
CA LEU A 221 7.07 -22.76 -7.94
C LEU A 221 8.12 -22.03 -7.09
N CYS A 222 8.03 -20.71 -6.95
CA CYS A 222 8.93 -19.95 -6.09
C CYS A 222 8.80 -20.36 -4.62
N LEU A 223 7.59 -20.56 -4.12
CA LEU A 223 7.36 -21.00 -2.74
C LEU A 223 7.89 -22.42 -2.50
N GLU A 224 7.71 -23.33 -3.46
CA GLU A 224 8.26 -24.68 -3.39
C GLU A 224 9.80 -24.65 -3.34
N ALA A 225 10.44 -23.82 -4.17
CA ALA A 225 11.90 -23.64 -4.14
C ALA A 225 12.38 -23.09 -2.79
N ILE A 226 11.70 -22.07 -2.25
CA ILE A 226 12.03 -21.50 -0.92
C ILE A 226 11.90 -22.56 0.18
N ASN A 227 10.87 -23.40 0.12
CA ASN A 227 10.68 -24.47 1.10
C ASN A 227 11.78 -25.54 1.00
N LYS A 228 12.21 -25.93 -0.22
CA LYS A 228 13.33 -26.86 -0.42
C LYS A 228 14.64 -26.30 0.12
N VAL A 229 14.94 -25.04 -0.16
CA VAL A 229 16.12 -24.35 0.39
C VAL A 229 16.06 -24.31 1.91
N SER A 230 14.92 -23.93 2.48
CA SER A 230 14.74 -23.85 3.94
C SER A 230 14.91 -25.22 4.60
N ALA A 231 14.42 -26.29 3.98
CA ALA A 231 14.61 -27.66 4.47
C ALA A 231 16.09 -28.07 4.43
N GLY A 232 16.81 -27.76 3.34
CA GLY A 232 18.25 -28.02 3.23
C GLY A 232 19.08 -27.26 4.27
N VAL A 233 18.76 -25.98 4.51
CA VAL A 233 19.41 -25.16 5.55
C VAL A 233 19.17 -25.76 6.94
N ASN A 234 17.95 -26.18 7.25
CA ASN A 234 17.63 -26.81 8.54
C ASN A 234 18.32 -28.17 8.72
N GLN A 235 18.63 -28.88 7.64
CA GLN A 235 19.39 -30.11 7.68
C GLN A 235 20.87 -29.85 7.96
N CYS A 236 21.45 -28.79 7.37
CA CYS A 236 22.86 -28.44 7.52
C CYS A 236 23.19 -27.95 8.94
N MET A 237 22.37 -27.04 9.51
CA MET A 237 22.54 -26.36 10.82
C MET A 237 22.68 -27.26 12.08
N ARG A 238 22.97 -28.55 11.93
CA ARG A 238 23.21 -29.53 12.98
C ARG A 238 24.68 -29.96 13.11
N GLU A 239 25.61 -29.48 12.27
CA GLU A 239 27.03 -29.92 12.27
C GLU A 239 28.00 -28.76 11.95
N ASP A 240 29.03 -28.51 12.77
CA ASP A 240 29.95 -27.33 12.69
C ASP A 240 30.74 -27.11 11.37
N GLU A 241 30.52 -27.90 10.32
CA GLU A 241 31.04 -27.73 8.94
C GLU A 241 30.25 -26.68 8.10
N ASP A 242 29.42 -25.88 8.76
CA ASP A 242 28.22 -25.27 8.20
C ASP A 242 28.39 -23.99 7.36
N GLU A 243 29.41 -23.18 7.62
CA GLU A 243 29.51 -21.87 6.96
C GLU A 243 29.89 -21.99 5.48
N ARG A 244 30.75 -22.96 5.13
CA ARG A 244 31.18 -23.19 3.75
C ARG A 244 30.03 -23.73 2.89
N ARG A 245 29.26 -24.70 3.41
CA ARG A 245 28.08 -25.25 2.73
C ARG A 245 26.98 -24.22 2.53
N LEU A 246 26.71 -23.39 3.54
CA LEU A 246 25.73 -22.29 3.41
C LEU A 246 26.13 -21.29 2.33
N LYS A 247 27.42 -20.96 2.23
CA LYS A 247 27.94 -20.07 1.19
C LYS A 247 27.78 -20.66 -0.22
N GLU A 248 28.10 -21.95 -0.40
CA GLU A 248 27.91 -22.67 -1.67
C GLU A 248 26.43 -22.72 -2.09
N ILE A 249 25.52 -22.98 -1.16
CA ILE A 249 24.07 -22.97 -1.40
C ILE A 249 23.62 -21.57 -1.83
N TYR A 250 24.06 -20.53 -1.12
CA TYR A 250 23.69 -19.15 -1.44
C TYR A 250 24.21 -18.71 -2.82
N GLU A 251 25.48 -19.00 -3.13
CA GLU A 251 26.07 -18.71 -4.44
C GLU A 251 25.35 -19.47 -5.57
N GLY A 252 24.95 -20.72 -5.34
CA GLY A 252 24.16 -21.51 -6.30
C GLY A 252 22.78 -20.89 -6.58
N ILE A 253 22.12 -20.37 -5.54
CA ILE A 253 20.82 -19.67 -5.67
C ILE A 253 20.99 -18.38 -6.46
N MET A 254 22.01 -17.58 -6.15
CA MET A 254 22.25 -16.30 -6.84
C MET A 254 22.55 -16.52 -8.33
N LYS A 255 23.40 -17.49 -8.67
CA LYS A 255 23.66 -17.87 -10.07
C LYS A 255 22.40 -18.34 -10.81
N ALA A 256 21.52 -19.08 -10.12
CA ALA A 256 20.25 -19.51 -10.71
C ALA A 256 19.31 -18.32 -10.99
N ILE A 257 19.28 -17.31 -10.11
CA ILE A 257 18.50 -16.09 -10.29
C ILE A 257 19.04 -15.29 -11.49
N GLU A 258 20.35 -15.04 -11.54
CA GLU A 258 21.01 -14.34 -12.64
C GLU A 258 20.76 -15.06 -13.99
N GLY A 259 20.81 -16.40 -14.00
CA GLY A 259 20.50 -17.20 -15.18
C GLY A 259 19.02 -17.17 -15.61
N MET A 260 18.09 -16.85 -14.70
CA MET A 260 16.67 -16.64 -15.05
C MET A 260 16.46 -15.24 -15.63
N GLU A 261 17.10 -14.22 -15.08
CA GLU A 261 17.04 -12.85 -15.56
C GLU A 261 17.64 -12.72 -16.97
N GLY A 262 18.84 -13.29 -17.19
CA GLY A 262 19.47 -13.29 -18.51
C GLY A 262 18.63 -14.00 -19.59
N ARG A 263 17.98 -15.11 -19.25
CA ARG A 263 17.05 -15.80 -20.18
C ARG A 263 15.78 -14.99 -20.45
N SER A 264 15.30 -14.23 -19.47
CA SER A 264 14.15 -13.33 -19.63
C SER A 264 14.50 -12.19 -20.59
N GLU A 265 15.67 -11.57 -20.43
CA GLU A 265 16.15 -10.49 -21.30
C GLU A 265 16.42 -10.97 -22.73
N GLU A 266 17.09 -12.11 -22.90
CA GLU A 266 17.36 -12.69 -24.22
C GLU A 266 16.06 -13.03 -24.96
N ASN A 267 15.08 -13.61 -24.26
CA ASN A 267 13.76 -13.88 -24.82
C ASN A 267 13.01 -12.60 -25.17
N GLY A 268 13.14 -11.54 -24.36
CA GLY A 268 12.61 -10.22 -24.65
C GLY A 268 13.20 -9.64 -25.94
N ARG A 269 14.52 -9.74 -26.10
CA ARG A 269 15.26 -9.25 -27.28
C ARG A 269 14.85 -10.00 -28.55
N LYS A 270 14.84 -11.34 -28.51
CA LYS A 270 14.38 -12.17 -29.65
C LYS A 270 12.93 -11.89 -30.05
N ARG A 271 12.06 -11.55 -29.09
CA ARG A 271 10.66 -11.19 -29.37
C ARG A 271 10.52 -9.82 -30.02
N LEU A 272 11.39 -8.87 -29.66
CA LEU A 272 11.45 -7.54 -30.27
C LEU A 272 11.95 -7.64 -31.73
N GLU A 273 13.02 -8.39 -31.95
CA GLU A 273 13.61 -8.62 -33.27
C GLU A 273 12.63 -9.30 -34.24
N ARG A 274 11.86 -10.30 -33.77
CA ARG A 274 10.77 -10.90 -34.56
C ARG A 274 9.65 -9.92 -34.91
N ARG A 275 9.36 -8.94 -34.04
CA ARG A 275 8.38 -7.88 -34.32
C ARG A 275 8.90 -6.92 -35.39
N GLU A 276 10.16 -6.52 -35.30
CA GLU A 276 10.80 -5.64 -36.29
C GLU A 276 10.83 -6.31 -37.67
N GLN A 277 11.26 -7.57 -37.76
CA GLN A 277 11.24 -8.33 -39.02
C GLN A 277 9.83 -8.46 -39.61
N LYS A 278 8.80 -8.61 -38.76
CA LYS A 278 7.41 -8.67 -39.21
C LYS A 278 6.95 -7.33 -39.80
N ILE A 279 7.27 -6.22 -39.13
CA ILE A 279 6.94 -4.86 -39.60
C ILE A 279 7.67 -4.55 -40.92
N GLU A 280 8.94 -4.94 -41.05
CA GLU A 280 9.70 -4.79 -42.30
C GLU A 280 9.12 -5.62 -43.45
N GLY A 281 8.62 -6.83 -43.16
CA GLY A 281 7.93 -7.67 -44.13
C GLY A 281 6.62 -7.07 -44.62
N GLU A 282 5.79 -6.56 -43.70
CA GLU A 282 4.51 -5.92 -44.00
C GLU A 282 4.71 -4.63 -44.82
N THR A 283 5.64 -3.76 -44.41
CA THR A 283 5.96 -2.52 -45.13
C THR A 283 6.51 -2.77 -46.54
N ARG A 284 7.36 -3.79 -46.75
CA ARG A 284 7.81 -4.19 -48.10
C ARG A 284 6.68 -4.76 -48.96
N GLY A 285 5.74 -5.48 -48.37
CA GLY A 285 4.54 -6.00 -49.04
C GLY A 285 3.65 -4.88 -49.55
N ASP A 286 3.40 -3.87 -48.71
CA ASP A 286 2.57 -2.72 -49.07
C ASP A 286 3.20 -1.85 -50.16
N ILE A 287 4.53 -1.67 -50.14
CA ILE A 287 5.24 -0.96 -51.22
C ILE A 287 5.14 -1.70 -52.56
N LYS A 288 5.18 -3.04 -52.56
CA LYS A 288 4.98 -3.83 -53.80
C LYS A 288 3.54 -3.75 -54.31
N ARG A 289 2.53 -3.82 -53.43
CA ARG A 289 1.12 -3.68 -53.83
C ARG A 289 0.80 -2.31 -54.40
N ARG A 290 1.42 -1.24 -53.90
CA ARG A 290 1.26 0.12 -54.47
C ARG A 290 1.96 0.34 -55.81
N LYS A 291 2.87 -0.55 -56.23
CA LYS A 291 3.61 -0.43 -57.50
C LYS A 291 2.97 -1.17 -58.68
N ASN A 292 1.86 -1.88 -58.49
CA ASN A 292 1.01 -2.39 -59.58
C ASN A 292 -0.40 -1.76 -59.52
N PRO A 293 -0.59 -0.50 -59.94
CA PRO A 293 -1.94 0.06 -60.02
C PRO A 293 -2.73 -0.38 -61.25
N LEU A 294 -2.12 -0.87 -62.32
CA LEU A 294 -2.81 -1.08 -63.61
C LEU A 294 -2.14 -2.19 -64.43
N GLU A 295 -2.74 -3.38 -64.43
CA GLU A 295 -2.85 -4.31 -65.56
C GLU A 295 -4.24 -4.95 -65.51
#